data_AF-A0A433Q1E6-F1
#
_entry.id   AF-A0A433Q1E6-F1
#
_cell.length_a   1.000
_cell.length_b   1.000
_cell.length_c   1.000
_cell.angle_alpha   90.00
_cell.angle_beta   90.00
_cell.angle_gamma   90.00
#
_symmetry.space_group_name_H-M   'P 1'
#
loop_
_entity.id
_entity.type
_entity.pdbx_description
1 polymer ?
#
loop_
_entity_poly.entity_id
_entity_poly.type
_entity_poly.pdbx_seq_one_letter_code
_entity_poly.pdbx_strand_id
1 'polypeptide(L)'
;MLTTNLDIPQGSIYFTIVCAILGVIGPVVGHLFVPKKYHQYYPNFSAIGIGFINTLPQIPLAMVIGWTVSVIWRKSSPNSWANYMYPIASGLIAGQGISAVIQAVLNLSGKAGYVTGFSCYEQLISECP
;
A
#
# COMPACT_ATOMS: atom_id res chain seq x y z
N MET A 1 -6.32 -11.33 -16.81
CA MET A 1 -6.35 -12.60 -16.06
C MET A 1 -7.77 -13.16 -16.10
N LEU A 2 -8.20 -13.63 -17.26
CA LEU A 2 -9.49 -14.31 -17.44
C LEU A 2 -9.13 -15.70 -17.92
N THR A 3 -8.95 -16.64 -16.99
CA THR A 3 -8.85 -18.04 -17.35
C THR A 3 -10.26 -18.56 -17.62
N THR A 4 -10.47 -19.02 -18.85
CA THR A 4 -11.65 -19.69 -19.38
C THR A 4 -11.75 -21.15 -18.93
N ASN A 5 -11.22 -21.46 -17.75
CA ASN A 5 -11.45 -22.72 -17.03
C ASN A 5 -11.52 -22.40 -15.54
N LEU A 6 -12.67 -22.66 -14.92
CA LEU A 6 -12.95 -22.43 -13.50
C LEU A 6 -12.29 -23.50 -12.61
N ASP A 7 -11.03 -23.84 -12.90
CA ASP A 7 -10.21 -24.67 -12.03
C ASP A 7 -9.17 -23.75 -11.40
N ILE A 8 -9.59 -23.09 -10.32
CA ILE A 8 -8.65 -22.37 -9.47
C ILE A 8 -7.76 -23.45 -8.83
N PRO A 9 -6.43 -23.41 -9.01
CA PRO A 9 -5.55 -24.39 -8.41
C PRO A 9 -5.82 -24.43 -6.90
N GLN A 10 -6.18 -25.61 -6.38
CA GLN A 10 -6.69 -25.74 -5.02
C GLN A 10 -5.73 -25.15 -3.97
N GLY A 11 -4.41 -25.20 -4.24
CA GLY A 11 -3.40 -24.56 -3.40
C GLY A 11 -3.58 -23.05 -3.21
N SER A 12 -4.05 -22.31 -4.23
CA SER A 12 -4.32 -20.88 -4.12
C SER A 12 -5.52 -20.59 -3.23
N ILE A 13 -6.58 -21.40 -3.32
CA ILE A 13 -7.76 -21.30 -2.46
C ILE A 13 -7.37 -21.53 -1.00
N TYR A 14 -6.62 -22.60 -0.70
CA TYR A 14 -6.17 -22.87 0.66
C TYR A 14 -5.29 -21.76 1.22
N PHE A 15 -4.36 -21.23 0.40
CA PHE A 15 -3.49 -20.13 0.81
C PHE A 15 -4.28 -18.86 1.13
N THR A 16 -5.25 -18.47 0.29
CA THR A 16 -6.10 -17.29 0.54
C THR A 16 -6.93 -17.44 1.81
N ILE A 17 -7.50 -18.62 2.08
CA ILE A 17 -8.27 -18.87 3.31
C ILE A 17 -7.37 -18.76 4.55
N VAL A 18 -6.17 -19.33 4.51
CA VAL A 18 -5.21 -19.24 5.62
C VAL A 18 -4.79 -17.79 5.87
N CYS A 19 -4.47 -17.03 4.83
CA CYS A 19 -4.13 -15.60 4.94
C CYS A 19 -5.29 -14.76 5.47
N ALA A 20 -6.54 -15.07 5.07
CA ALA A 20 -7.72 -14.37 5.56
C ALA A 20 -7.93 -14.61 7.06
N ILE A 21 -7.79 -15.87 7.51
CA ILE A 21 -7.91 -16.23 8.93
C ILE A 21 -6.80 -15.55 9.75
N LEU A 22 -5.55 -15.59 9.29
CA LEU A 22 -4.42 -14.92 9.95
C LEU A 22 -4.61 -13.39 9.99
N GLY A 23 -5.17 -12.80 8.93
CA GLY A 23 -5.46 -11.37 8.85
C GLY A 23 -6.52 -10.90 9.84
N VAL A 24 -7.43 -11.78 10.28
CA VAL A 24 -8.43 -11.48 11.32
C VAL A 24 -7.88 -11.80 12.72
N ILE A 25 -7.29 -12.99 12.89
CA ILE A 25 -6.82 -13.45 14.20
C ILE A 25 -5.66 -12.59 14.72
N GLY A 26 -4.70 -12.22 13.86
CA GLY A 26 -3.56 -11.40 14.24
C GLY A 26 -3.95 -10.10 14.96
N PRO A 27 -4.66 -9.16 14.32
CA PRO A 27 -5.05 -7.91 14.96
C PRO A 27 -5.97 -8.11 16.18
N VAL A 28 -6.85 -9.12 16.18
CA VAL A 28 -7.72 -9.44 17.34
C VAL A 28 -6.89 -9.89 18.54
N VAL A 29 -5.92 -10.78 18.35
CA VAL A 29 -5.01 -11.24 19.42
C VAL A 29 -4.10 -10.10 19.88
N GLY A 30 -3.60 -9.28 18.96
CA GLY A 30 -2.82 -8.08 19.26
C GLY A 30 -3.57 -7.06 20.11
N HIS A 31 -4.87 -6.87 19.88
CA HIS A 31 -5.67 -5.89 20.62
C HIS A 31 -6.22 -6.42 21.95
N LEU A 32 -6.60 -7.70 22.02
CA LEU A 32 -7.28 -8.27 23.19
C LEU A 32 -6.33 -8.94 24.19
N PHE A 33 -5.25 -9.58 23.70
CA PHE A 33 -4.39 -10.44 24.52
C PHE A 33 -3.00 -9.85 24.80
N VAL A 34 -2.51 -8.90 23.99
CA VAL A 34 -1.18 -8.33 24.19
C VAL A 34 -1.24 -7.11 25.12
N PRO A 35 -0.62 -7.16 26.33
CA PRO A 35 -0.57 -6.01 27.21
C PRO A 35 0.19 -4.86 26.54
N LYS A 36 -0.24 -3.61 26.78
CA LYS A 36 0.27 -2.37 26.15
C LYS A 36 1.81 -2.26 26.12
N LYS A 37 2.50 -2.90 27.07
CA LYS A 37 3.96 -2.95 27.17
C LYS A 37 4.64 -3.66 25.99
N TYR A 38 3.98 -4.63 25.34
CA TYR A 38 4.53 -5.40 24.22
C TYR A 38 3.95 -5.03 22.86
N HIS A 39 3.06 -4.03 22.81
CA HIS A 39 2.38 -3.61 21.58
C HIS A 39 3.36 -3.06 20.52
N GLN A 40 4.52 -2.56 20.94
CA GLN A 40 5.58 -2.09 20.03
C GLN A 40 6.26 -3.22 19.26
N TYR A 41 6.26 -4.44 19.80
CA TYR A 41 6.90 -5.61 19.17
C TYR A 41 5.92 -6.44 18.34
N TYR A 42 4.62 -6.16 18.45
CA TYR A 42 3.61 -6.88 17.70
C TYR A 42 3.60 -6.36 16.25
N PRO A 43 3.81 -7.23 15.25
CA PRO A 43 3.81 -6.81 13.86
C PRO A 43 2.41 -6.32 13.45
N ASN A 44 2.35 -5.22 12.71
CA ASN A 44 1.11 -4.72 12.15
C ASN A 44 0.72 -5.58 10.93
N PHE A 45 -0.24 -6.49 11.11
CA PHE A 45 -0.74 -7.37 10.06
C PHE A 45 -1.36 -6.61 8.87
N SER A 46 -1.92 -5.42 9.08
CA SER A 46 -2.44 -4.60 7.97
C SER A 46 -1.31 -4.07 7.08
N ALA A 47 -0.17 -3.69 7.65
CA ALA A 47 1.00 -3.26 6.88
C ALA A 47 1.62 -4.42 6.09
N ILE A 48 1.66 -5.62 6.70
CA ILE A 48 2.12 -6.84 6.03
C ILE A 48 1.21 -7.18 4.83
N GLY A 49 -0.11 -7.08 5.00
CA GLY A 49 -1.08 -7.32 3.93
C GLY A 49 -0.87 -6.41 2.72
N ILE A 50 -0.64 -5.11 2.94
CA ILE A 50 -0.36 -4.16 1.84
C ILE A 50 0.95 -4.52 1.12
N GLY A 51 1.95 -5.02 1.85
CA GLY A 51 3.20 -5.49 1.28
C GLY A 51 3.04 -6.69 0.33
N PHE A 52 2.09 -7.59 0.60
CA PHE A 52 1.84 -8.78 -0.24
C PHE A 52 1.05 -8.48 -1.52
N ILE A 53 0.31 -7.37 -1.57
CA ILE A 53 -0.49 -7.00 -2.75
C ILE A 53 0.41 -6.52 -3.89
N ASN A 54 1.54 -5.92 -3.56
CA ASN A 54 2.35 -5.22 -4.54
C ASN A 54 3.53 -6.06 -5.01
N THR A 55 3.48 -6.44 -6.29
CA THR A 55 4.50 -7.30 -6.93
C THR A 55 5.78 -6.53 -7.32
N LEU A 56 5.71 -5.20 -7.44
CA LEU A 56 6.84 -4.37 -7.89
C LEU A 56 7.68 -3.87 -6.70
N PRO A 57 9.02 -3.81 -6.79
CA PRO A 57 9.86 -3.35 -5.69
C PRO A 57 9.72 -1.84 -5.37
N GLN A 58 9.10 -1.05 -6.24
CA GLN A 58 9.06 0.41 -6.12
C GLN A 58 8.21 0.91 -4.94
N ILE A 59 7.04 0.29 -4.69
CA ILE A 59 6.15 0.69 -3.59
C ILE A 59 6.77 0.39 -2.21
N PRO A 60 7.32 -0.82 -1.93
CA PRO A 60 7.97 -1.05 -0.64
C PRO A 60 9.20 -0.16 -0.44
N LEU A 61 9.95 0.17 -1.51
CA LEU A 61 11.03 1.15 -1.41
C LEU A 61 10.51 2.54 -1.02
N ALA A 62 9.41 2.99 -1.63
CA ALA A 62 8.76 4.25 -1.26
C ALA A 62 8.27 4.25 0.20
N MET A 63 7.77 3.12 0.71
CA MET A 63 7.39 2.97 2.12
C MET A 63 8.60 3.09 3.07
N VAL A 64 9.74 2.52 2.71
CA VAL A 64 11.00 2.66 3.49
C VAL A 64 11.48 4.11 3.50
N ILE A 65 11.37 4.81 2.37
CA ILE A 65 11.70 6.24 2.28
C ILE A 65 10.77 7.05 3.18
N GLY A 66 9.45 6.81 3.11
CA GLY A 66 8.47 7.47 3.97
C GLY A 66 8.72 7.25 5.46
N TRP A 67 9.04 6.01 5.86
CA TRP A 67 9.45 5.69 7.23
C TRP A 67 10.72 6.44 7.63
N THR A 68 11.75 6.44 6.78
CA THR A 68 13.02 7.14 7.05
C THR A 68 12.82 8.63 7.27
N VAL A 69 12.02 9.29 6.42
CA VAL A 69 11.66 10.71 6.57
C VAL A 69 10.93 10.93 7.90
N SER A 70 9.99 10.06 8.26
CA SER A 70 9.28 10.15 9.55
C SER A 70 10.21 10.03 10.77
N VAL A 71 11.23 9.16 10.70
CA VAL A 71 12.19 8.95 11.79
C VAL A 71 13.13 10.14 11.93
N ILE A 72 13.61 10.69 10.82
CA ILE A 72 14.45 11.90 10.80
C ILE A 72 13.65 13.08 11.37
N TRP A 73 12.40 13.23 10.94
CA TRP A 73 11.56 14.32 11.40
C TRP A 73 11.22 14.22 12.89
N ARG A 74 10.96 13.00 13.39
CA ARG A 74 10.78 12.74 14.83
C ARG A 74 12.00 13.16 15.66
N LYS A 75 13.22 12.97 15.13
CA LYS A 75 14.47 13.33 15.82
C LYS A 75 14.74 14.84 15.82
N SER A 76 14.36 15.54 14.76
CA SER A 76 14.57 16.98 14.62
C SER A 76 13.54 17.82 15.39
N SER A 77 12.27 17.41 15.40
CA SER A 77 11.20 18.20 16.02
C SER A 77 10.04 17.30 16.49
N PRO A 78 10.09 16.78 17.73
CA PRO A 78 9.08 15.85 18.25
C PRO A 78 7.71 16.50 18.40
N ASN A 79 7.64 17.79 18.72
CA ASN A 79 6.38 18.50 18.90
C ASN A 79 5.62 18.71 17.58
N SER A 80 6.34 18.97 16.49
CA SER A 80 5.76 19.08 15.15
C SER A 80 5.30 17.73 14.62
N TRP A 81 6.13 16.69 14.82
CA TRP A 81 5.82 15.32 14.40
C TRP A 81 4.53 14.79 15.05
N ALA A 82 4.33 15.00 16.36
CA ALA A 82 3.14 14.51 17.06
C ALA A 82 1.82 15.12 16.55
N ASN A 83 1.85 16.38 16.11
CA ASN A 83 0.65 17.09 15.65
C ASN A 83 0.41 16.95 14.14
N TYR A 84 1.47 16.86 13.33
CA TYR A 84 1.36 16.95 11.87
C TYR A 84 1.68 15.65 11.11
N MET A 85 2.23 14.61 11.75
CA MET A 85 2.54 13.37 11.05
C MET A 85 1.30 12.73 10.42
N TYR A 86 0.22 12.60 11.18
CA TYR A 86 -1.00 11.93 10.72
C TYR A 86 -1.66 12.64 9.52
N PRO A 87 -1.93 13.97 9.56
CA PRO A 87 -2.56 14.66 8.44
C PRO A 87 -1.70 14.65 7.17
N ILE A 88 -0.37 14.83 7.30
CA ILE A 88 0.53 14.82 6.14
C ILE A 88 0.61 13.42 5.53
N ALA A 89 0.74 12.37 6.34
CA ALA A 89 0.75 10.99 5.85
C ALA A 89 -0.57 10.66 5.11
N SER A 90 -1.72 11.03 5.68
CA SER A 90 -3.01 10.83 5.01
C SER A 90 -3.15 11.63 3.71
N GLY A 91 -2.58 12.84 3.66
CA GLY A 91 -2.58 13.67 2.46
C GLY A 91 -1.76 13.06 1.32
N LEU A 92 -0.60 12.48 1.62
CA LEU A 92 0.24 11.79 0.65
C LEU A 92 -0.43 10.53 0.09
N ILE A 93 -1.11 9.76 0.95
CA ILE A 93 -1.88 8.57 0.52
C ILE A 93 -3.09 8.99 -0.32
N ALA A 94 -3.80 10.04 0.08
CA ALA A 94 -4.94 10.58 -0.68
C ALA A 94 -4.51 11.09 -2.06
N GLY A 95 -3.34 11.73 -2.16
CA GLY A 95 -2.77 12.20 -3.42
C GLY A 95 -2.55 11.07 -4.43
N GLN A 96 -2.04 9.91 -3.98
CA GLN A 96 -1.91 8.72 -4.82
C GLN A 96 -3.27 8.24 -5.36
N GLY A 97 -4.31 8.25 -4.53
CA GLY A 97 -5.67 7.89 -4.96
C GLY A 97 -6.22 8.84 -6.02
N ILE A 98 -6.02 10.14 -5.85
CA ILE A 98 -6.50 11.16 -6.80
C ILE A 98 -5.81 11.01 -8.17
N SER A 99 -4.50 10.73 -8.21
CA SER A 99 -3.79 10.50 -9.48
C SER A 99 -4.33 9.31 -10.27
N ALA A 100 -4.73 8.23 -9.59
CA ALA A 100 -5.31 7.05 -10.25
C ALA A 100 -6.67 7.37 -10.89
N VAL A 101 -7.50 8.16 -10.21
CA VAL A 101 -8.80 8.59 -10.74
C VAL A 101 -8.61 9.49 -11.97
N ILE A 102 -7.68 10.44 -11.91
CA ILE A 102 -7.37 11.33 -13.04
C ILE A 102 -6.89 10.51 -14.25
N GLN A 103 -6.02 9.52 -14.02
CA GLN A 103 -5.54 8.62 -15.07
C GLN A 103 -6.70 7.85 -15.72
N ALA A 104 -7.61 7.29 -14.92
CA ALA A 104 -8.79 6.58 -15.43
C ALA A 104 -9.70 7.47 -16.28
N VAL A 105 -9.98 8.70 -15.84
CA VAL A 105 -10.81 9.66 -16.59
C VAL A 105 -10.19 10.04 -17.93
N LEU A 106 -8.87 10.23 -17.98
CA LEU A 106 -8.15 10.56 -19.21
C LEU A 106 -8.10 9.38 -20.19
N ASN A 107 -7.97 8.16 -19.67
CA ASN A 107 -8.05 6.93 -20.48
C ASN A 107 -9.45 6.76 -21.09
N LEU A 108 -10.52 7.02 -20.33
CA LEU A 108 -11.90 6.96 -20.84
C LEU A 108 -12.20 8.05 -21.88
N SER A 109 -11.55 9.21 -21.79
CA SER A 109 -11.75 10.33 -22.73
C SER A 109 -11.00 10.18 -24.05
N GLY A 110 -10.33 9.05 -24.30
CA GLY A 110 -9.58 8.79 -25.54
C GLY A 110 -8.31 9.65 -25.70
N LYS A 111 -7.92 10.41 -24.67
CA LYS A 111 -6.69 11.22 -24.63
C LYS A 111 -5.55 10.46 -23.93
N ALA A 112 -5.39 9.18 -24.24
CA ALA A 112 -4.38 8.30 -23.64
C ALA A 112 -2.92 8.78 -23.87
N GLY A 113 -2.67 9.56 -24.94
CA GLY A 113 -1.33 10.07 -25.27
C GLY A 113 -0.79 11.20 -24.38
N TYR A 114 -1.63 11.84 -23.56
CA TYR A 114 -1.19 12.87 -22.60
C TYR A 114 -0.89 12.29 -21.21
N VAL A 115 -1.33 11.06 -20.95
CA VAL A 115 -1.24 10.40 -19.64
C VAL A 115 0.12 9.71 -19.42
N THR A 116 0.88 9.51 -20.49
CA THR A 116 2.16 8.79 -20.51
C THR A 116 3.40 9.65 -20.20
N GLY A 117 3.28 10.98 -20.14
CA GLY A 117 4.39 11.86 -19.74
C GLY A 117 4.46 12.17 -18.25
N PHE A 118 3.31 12.16 -17.56
CA PHE A 118 3.22 12.52 -16.13
C PHE A 118 3.00 11.32 -15.21
N SER A 119 2.48 10.21 -15.74
CA SER A 119 2.16 9.00 -14.97
C SER A 119 3.05 7.79 -15.27
N CYS A 120 3.76 7.78 -16.39
CA CYS A 120 4.74 6.76 -16.74
C CYS A 120 6.13 7.40 -16.69
N TYR A 121 6.99 6.94 -15.77
CA TYR A 121 8.31 7.54 -15.54
C TYR A 121 9.28 7.33 -16.74
N GLU A 122 8.98 6.37 -17.63
CA GLU A 122 9.80 6.03 -18.81
C GLU A 122 9.31 6.60 -20.16
N GLN A 123 8.23 7.39 -20.22
CA GLN A 123 7.71 8.02 -21.46
C GLN A 123 7.44 7.06 -22.66
N LEU A 124 7.51 5.74 -22.48
CA LEU A 124 7.26 4.72 -23.51
C LEU A 124 5.80 4.27 -23.46
N ILE A 125 5.10 4.53 -24.56
CA ILE A 125 3.64 4.40 -24.70
C ILE A 125 3.20 2.92 -24.81
N SER A 126 4.14 2.00 -25.08
CA SER A 126 3.89 0.57 -25.34
C SER A 126 3.79 -0.30 -24.09
N GLU A 127 4.28 0.16 -22.94
CA GLU A 127 4.41 -0.66 -21.71
C GLU A 127 3.60 -0.11 -20.51
N CYS A 128 2.81 0.95 -20.68
CA CYS A 128 1.91 1.37 -19.59
C CYS A 128 0.79 0.32 -19.42
N PRO A 129 0.52 -0.19 -18.20
CA PRO A 129 -0.62 -1.06 -17.93
C PRO A 129 -1.96 -0.35 -18.08
#